data_AF-A0AAN6SM40-F1
#
_entry.id   AF-A0AAN6SM40-F1
#
_cell.length_a   1.000
_cell.length_b   1.000
_cell.length_c   1.000
_cell.angle_alpha   90.00
_cell.angle_beta   90.00
_cell.angle_gamma   90.00
#
_symmetry.space_group_name_H-M   'P 1'
#
loop_
_entity.id
_entity.type
_entity.pdbx_description
1 polymer ?
#
loop_
_entity_poly.entity_id
_entity_poly.type
_entity_poly.pdbx_seq_one_letter_code
_entity_poly.pdbx_strand_id
1 'polypeptide(L)'
;MLLSHGMSPRQSTERILSHTPSHLQYYSYPGYGVRSRETLRYSQAVRVGDSIECGGQGATSTLLIPYTRERMGPSTDKIHTEIDAQIDQAFANVDLNLKNAGGKGWSQVFKIRSYYVPLNDEAMKAMVRNININKYMPDHQRIWTVLSVVAHDPEAAARAREERGG
;
A
#
# COMPACT_ATOMS: atom_id res chain seq x y z
N MET A 1 -6.60 -7.19 -8.33
CA MET A 1 -7.72 -7.47 -9.26
C MET A 1 -7.13 -7.61 -10.65
N LEU A 2 -6.97 -8.83 -11.15
CA LEU A 2 -6.96 -9.23 -12.58
C LEU A 2 -7.08 -10.76 -12.66
N LEU A 3 -8.01 -11.22 -13.49
CA LEU A 3 -8.24 -12.62 -13.83
C LEU A 3 -7.44 -12.87 -15.13
N SER A 4 -6.33 -13.63 -15.06
CA SER A 4 -6.22 -15.09 -15.21
C SER A 4 -5.90 -15.48 -16.65
N HIS A 5 -4.94 -16.40 -16.84
CA HIS A 5 -5.20 -17.74 -17.35
C HIS A 5 -4.27 -18.72 -16.61
N GLY A 6 -4.83 -19.72 -15.92
CA GLY A 6 -4.10 -20.96 -15.65
C GLY A 6 -3.74 -21.37 -14.20
N MET A 7 -4.20 -20.71 -13.14
CA MET A 7 -4.10 -21.28 -11.79
C MET A 7 -5.34 -21.02 -10.94
N SER A 8 -5.84 -22.08 -10.30
CA SER A 8 -6.90 -22.06 -9.28
C SER A 8 -6.68 -20.91 -8.29
N PRO A 9 -7.63 -19.98 -8.12
CA PRO A 9 -7.51 -18.90 -7.16
C PRO A 9 -7.66 -19.45 -5.74
N ARG A 10 -6.55 -19.71 -5.05
CA ARG A 10 -6.60 -19.80 -3.59
C ARG A 10 -6.63 -18.39 -3.00
N GLN A 11 -7.88 -17.93 -2.86
CA GLN A 11 -8.42 -17.12 -1.78
C GLN A 11 -7.70 -15.80 -1.44
N SER A 12 -8.33 -14.70 -1.86
CA SER A 12 -8.54 -13.56 -0.97
C SER A 12 -8.94 -14.09 0.40
N THR A 13 -8.29 -13.65 1.47
CA THR A 13 -8.86 -13.86 2.81
C THR A 13 -10.08 -12.94 2.92
N GLU A 14 -11.20 -13.36 2.35
CA GLU A 14 -12.51 -12.81 2.67
C GLU A 14 -12.82 -13.18 4.11
N ARG A 15 -12.48 -12.28 5.04
CA ARG A 15 -12.91 -12.42 6.42
C ARG A 15 -14.36 -11.95 6.50
N ILE A 16 -15.29 -12.86 6.21
CA ILE A 16 -16.73 -12.60 6.32
C ILE A 16 -17.09 -12.53 7.81
N LEU A 17 -17.31 -11.32 8.32
CA LEU A 17 -17.97 -11.11 9.61
C LEU A 17 -19.48 -10.97 9.34
N SER A 18 -20.19 -12.10 9.42
CA SER A 18 -21.66 -12.28 9.40
C SER A 18 -22.56 -11.20 8.76
N HIS A 19 -23.17 -11.53 7.61
CA HIS A 19 -24.51 -11.22 7.04
C HIS A 19 -25.25 -9.87 7.26
N THR A 20 -24.66 -8.84 7.82
CA THR A 20 -25.20 -7.47 7.86
C THR A 20 -24.21 -6.55 7.14
N PRO A 21 -24.60 -5.47 6.42
CA PRO A 21 -23.64 -4.46 5.95
C PRO A 21 -22.66 -4.16 7.08
N SER A 22 -21.37 -4.41 6.82
CA SER A 22 -20.39 -4.65 7.87
C SER A 22 -20.46 -3.52 8.91
N HIS A 23 -20.82 -3.85 10.14
CA HIS A 23 -20.84 -2.98 11.32
C HIS A 23 -19.44 -2.43 11.69
N LEU A 24 -18.46 -2.61 10.80
CA LEU A 24 -17.09 -2.19 10.96
C LEU A 24 -16.97 -0.69 10.69
N GLN A 25 -16.12 -0.05 11.48
CA GLN A 25 -15.81 1.36 11.30
C GLN A 25 -14.71 1.51 10.24
N TYR A 26 -15.02 2.25 9.18
CA TYR A 26 -14.10 2.57 8.09
C TYR A 26 -13.56 4.00 8.24
N TYR A 27 -12.30 4.18 7.86
CA TYR A 27 -11.57 5.43 8.00
C TYR A 27 -10.94 5.85 6.67
N SER A 28 -11.03 7.14 6.41
CA SER A 28 -10.48 7.79 5.23
C SER A 28 -9.88 9.12 5.68
N TYR A 29 -8.56 9.24 5.65
CA TYR A 29 -7.89 10.47 6.01
C TYR A 29 -8.19 11.59 4.97
N PRO A 30 -8.15 12.87 5.36
CA PRO A 30 -8.44 13.99 4.46
C PRO A 30 -7.59 14.00 3.18
N GLY A 31 -8.11 14.57 2.10
CA GLY A 31 -7.43 14.64 0.81
C GLY A 31 -7.59 13.35 0.02
N TYR A 32 -6.49 12.63 -0.22
CA TYR A 32 -6.50 11.41 -1.04
C TYR A 32 -7.46 10.33 -0.51
N GLY A 33 -7.59 10.19 0.82
CA GLY A 33 -8.40 9.14 1.39
C GLY A 33 -9.90 9.34 1.14
N VAL A 34 -10.41 10.53 1.46
CA VAL A 34 -11.81 10.91 1.18
C VAL A 34 -12.11 10.81 -0.32
N ARG A 35 -11.24 11.34 -1.18
CA ARG A 35 -11.41 11.26 -2.64
C ARG A 35 -11.48 9.82 -3.12
N SER A 36 -10.56 8.96 -2.67
CA SER A 36 -10.53 7.54 -3.03
C SER A 36 -11.79 6.80 -2.58
N ARG A 37 -12.35 7.16 -1.41
CA ARG A 37 -13.63 6.61 -0.96
C ARG A 37 -14.77 6.97 -1.91
N GLU A 38 -14.79 8.19 -2.40
CA GLU A 38 -15.84 8.70 -3.31
C GLU A 38 -15.67 8.16 -4.74
N THR A 39 -14.45 8.15 -5.27
CA THR A 39 -14.19 7.85 -6.69
C THR A 39 -13.82 6.39 -6.96
N LEU A 40 -13.18 5.71 -5.99
CA LEU A 40 -12.66 4.34 -6.13
C LEU A 40 -13.37 3.35 -5.19
N ARG A 41 -14.28 3.84 -4.34
CA ARG A 41 -15.13 3.03 -3.45
C ARG A 41 -14.35 2.14 -2.49
N TYR A 42 -13.19 2.59 -2.01
CA TYR A 42 -12.44 1.93 -0.94
C TYR A 42 -12.02 2.91 0.17
N SER A 43 -11.87 2.39 1.39
CA SER A 43 -11.39 3.15 2.56
C SER A 43 -9.95 2.79 2.91
N GLN A 44 -9.23 3.74 3.49
CA GLN A 44 -7.79 3.62 3.74
C GLN A 44 -7.52 2.72 4.94
N ALA A 45 -8.44 2.66 5.91
CA ALA A 45 -8.38 1.68 6.98
C ALA A 45 -9.77 1.20 7.39
N VAL A 46 -9.81 0.02 8.01
CA VAL A 46 -10.97 -0.51 8.71
C VAL A 46 -10.54 -1.00 10.08
N ARG A 47 -11.38 -0.76 11.09
CA ARG A 47 -11.16 -1.28 12.44
C ARG A 47 -11.95 -2.55 12.66
N VAL A 48 -11.26 -3.60 13.12
CA VAL A 48 -11.81 -4.93 13.40
C VAL A 48 -11.45 -5.28 14.84
N GLY A 49 -12.38 -5.03 15.76
CA GLY A 49 -12.10 -5.08 17.20
C GLY A 49 -10.97 -4.13 17.58
N ASP A 50 -9.91 -4.66 18.19
CA ASP A 50 -8.73 -3.88 18.59
C ASP A 50 -7.70 -3.69 17.49
N SER A 51 -7.89 -4.33 16.32
CA SER A 51 -6.97 -4.26 15.20
C SER A 51 -7.40 -3.22 14.17
N ILE A 52 -6.40 -2.58 13.55
CA ILE A 52 -6.59 -1.71 12.39
C ILE A 52 -5.99 -2.43 11.18
N GLU A 53 -6.79 -2.64 10.14
CA GLU A 53 -6.35 -3.18 8.86
C GLU A 53 -6.22 -2.00 7.87
N CYS A 54 -5.01 -1.79 7.34
CA CYS A 54 -4.74 -0.73 6.37
C CYS A 54 -4.93 -1.25 4.93
N GLY A 55 -5.58 -0.45 4.09
CA GLY A 55 -5.46 -0.55 2.64
C GLY A 55 -4.03 -0.24 2.20
N GLY A 56 -3.66 -0.69 0.99
CA GLY A 56 -2.32 -0.51 0.44
C GLY A 56 -1.90 0.96 0.43
N GLN A 57 -0.72 1.26 0.99
CA GLN A 57 -0.13 2.59 1.01
C GLN A 57 1.12 2.58 0.13
N GLY A 58 1.19 3.53 -0.80
CA GLY A 58 2.36 3.73 -1.65
C GLY A 58 2.67 5.21 -1.77
N ALA A 59 3.74 5.51 -2.50
CA ALA A 59 3.91 6.86 -3.01
C ALA A 59 2.76 7.15 -3.96
N THR A 60 2.13 8.29 -3.75
CA THR A 60 0.96 8.69 -4.49
C THR A 60 1.24 8.91 -5.99
N SER A 61 2.51 9.00 -6.42
CA SER A 61 2.89 9.00 -7.84
C SER A 61 2.72 7.64 -8.53
N THR A 62 2.77 6.52 -7.81
CA THR A 62 2.86 5.17 -8.41
C THR A 62 1.48 4.57 -8.71
N LEU A 63 0.40 5.11 -8.12
CA LEU A 63 -0.95 4.85 -8.58
C LEU A 63 -1.31 5.87 -9.66
N LEU A 64 -0.65 5.75 -10.82
CA LEU A 64 -1.23 6.22 -12.07
C LEU A 64 -2.54 5.46 -12.24
N ILE A 65 -3.61 6.04 -11.76
CA ILE A 65 -4.94 5.76 -12.30
C ILE A 65 -4.91 6.49 -13.65
N PRO A 66 -4.83 5.77 -14.79
CA PRO A 66 -4.79 6.42 -16.11
C PRO A 66 -6.02 7.31 -16.38
N TYR A 67 -7.06 7.20 -15.53
CA TYR A 67 -8.29 7.97 -15.59
C TYR A 67 -8.29 9.31 -14.84
N THR A 68 -7.27 9.65 -14.05
CA THR A 68 -7.22 10.94 -13.34
C THR A 68 -5.87 11.62 -13.52
N ARG A 69 -5.82 12.70 -14.30
CA ARG A 69 -4.62 13.53 -14.51
C ARG A 69 -4.23 14.37 -13.27
N GLU A 70 -4.72 14.02 -12.08
CA GLU A 70 -4.57 14.84 -10.88
C GLU A 70 -3.57 14.27 -9.88
N ARG A 71 -2.77 15.20 -9.35
CA ARG A 71 -1.65 14.98 -8.44
C ARG A 71 -2.12 14.37 -7.13
N MET A 72 -1.34 13.43 -6.61
CA MET A 72 -1.73 12.64 -5.44
C MET A 72 -0.72 12.85 -4.31
N GLY A 73 -1.23 13.08 -3.10
CA GLY A 73 -0.51 13.21 -1.82
C GLY A 73 -1.50 13.69 -0.75
N PRO A 74 -1.31 13.40 0.56
CA PRO A 74 -2.15 13.96 1.62
C PRO A 74 -1.94 15.47 1.81
N SER A 75 -0.86 16.06 1.25
CA SER A 75 -0.63 17.52 1.29
C SER A 75 0.33 18.08 0.23
N THR A 76 0.92 17.27 -0.65
CA THR A 76 1.99 17.76 -1.56
C THR A 76 1.78 17.33 -3.01
N ASP A 77 1.92 18.30 -3.90
CA ASP A 77 2.01 18.15 -5.36
C ASP A 77 3.30 17.45 -5.84
N LYS A 78 4.06 16.81 -4.94
CA LYS A 78 5.38 16.25 -5.24
C LYS A 78 5.26 14.80 -5.66
N ILE A 79 5.45 14.58 -6.96
CA ILE A 79 5.68 13.27 -7.55
C ILE A 79 7.12 12.88 -7.24
N HIS A 80 7.31 11.83 -6.45
CA HIS A 80 8.61 11.23 -6.25
C HIS A 80 8.84 10.17 -7.32
N THR A 81 9.87 10.37 -8.14
CA THR A 81 10.37 9.38 -9.11
C THR A 81 11.33 8.41 -8.45
N GLU A 82 12.11 8.89 -7.49
CA GLU A 82 13.12 8.11 -6.78
C GLU A 82 12.49 7.12 -5.79
N ILE A 83 12.92 5.86 -5.86
CA ILE A 83 12.35 4.75 -5.08
C ILE A 83 12.47 4.97 -3.56
N ASP A 84 13.57 5.57 -3.11
CA ASP A 84 13.80 5.90 -1.70
C ASP A 84 12.74 6.86 -1.17
N ALA A 85 12.48 7.93 -1.90
CA ALA A 85 11.49 8.93 -1.50
C ALA A 85 10.06 8.39 -1.61
N GLN A 86 9.82 7.48 -2.56
CA GLN A 86 8.54 6.77 -2.64
C GLN A 86 8.30 5.89 -1.40
N ILE A 87 9.32 5.17 -0.94
CA ILE A 87 9.24 4.33 0.26
C ILE A 87 9.06 5.21 1.51
N ASP A 88 9.83 6.29 1.65
CA ASP A 88 9.68 7.22 2.77
C ASP A 88 8.25 7.79 2.86
N GLN A 89 7.66 8.16 1.71
CA GLN A 89 6.27 8.63 1.65
C GLN A 89 5.27 7.53 2.00
N ALA A 90 5.50 6.28 1.58
CA ALA A 90 4.65 5.16 1.97
C ALA A 90 4.65 4.97 3.49
N PHE A 91 5.81 5.11 4.15
CA PHE A 91 5.90 5.07 5.61
C PHE A 91 5.12 6.21 6.28
N ALA A 92 5.23 7.43 5.77
CA ALA A 92 4.45 8.57 6.26
C ALA A 92 2.94 8.35 6.09
N ASN A 93 2.51 7.77 4.96
CA ASN A 93 1.11 7.48 4.68
C ASN A 93 0.54 6.41 5.61
N VAL A 94 1.29 5.34 5.89
CA VAL A 94 0.89 4.33 6.88
C VAL A 94 0.73 4.95 8.27
N ASP A 95 1.67 5.79 8.69
CA ASP A 95 1.61 6.46 10.00
C ASP A 95 0.37 7.34 10.13
N LEU A 96 0.12 8.18 9.12
CA LEU A 96 -1.08 9.02 9.04
C LEU A 96 -2.36 8.19 9.07
N ASN A 97 -2.41 7.11 8.29
CA ASN A 97 -3.58 6.26 8.17
C ASN A 97 -3.91 5.56 9.49
N LEU A 98 -2.89 4.99 10.15
CA LEU A 98 -3.05 4.36 11.47
C LEU A 98 -3.53 5.36 12.52
N LYS A 99 -2.94 6.57 12.56
CA LYS A 99 -3.35 7.63 13.49
C LYS A 99 -4.77 8.12 13.21
N ASN A 100 -5.14 8.28 11.94
CA ASN A 100 -6.50 8.66 11.55
C ASN A 100 -7.55 7.62 11.97
N ALA A 101 -7.17 6.33 11.97
CA ALA A 101 -8.00 5.23 12.46
C ALA A 101 -7.97 5.04 13.99
N GLY A 102 -7.40 6.00 14.74
CA GLY A 102 -7.33 5.98 16.20
C GLY A 102 -6.20 5.12 16.78
N GLY A 103 -5.21 4.74 15.96
CA GLY A 103 -3.99 4.08 16.40
C GLY A 103 -2.88 5.05 16.83
N LYS A 104 -1.76 4.50 17.31
CA LYS A 104 -0.55 5.23 17.74
C LYS A 104 0.52 5.30 16.64
N GLY A 105 0.19 4.91 15.41
CA GLY A 105 1.13 4.85 14.29
C GLY A 105 1.94 3.54 14.29
N TRP A 106 3.17 3.63 13.79
CA TRP A 106 4.03 2.46 13.54
C TRP A 106 4.42 1.65 14.78
N SER A 107 4.36 2.24 15.97
CA SER A 107 4.62 1.55 17.25
C SER A 107 3.67 0.39 17.54
N GLN A 108 2.54 0.30 16.82
CA GLN A 108 1.57 -0.80 16.95
C GLN A 108 1.60 -1.80 15.78
N VAL A 109 2.49 -1.61 14.80
CA VAL A 109 2.52 -2.42 13.58
C VAL A 109 3.30 -3.72 13.81
N PHE A 110 2.60 -4.84 13.91
CA PHE A 110 3.22 -6.15 14.14
C PHE A 110 3.45 -6.96 12.84
N LYS A 111 2.85 -6.57 11.72
CA LYS A 111 2.91 -7.29 10.44
C LYS A 111 3.03 -6.33 9.26
N ILE A 112 4.01 -6.59 8.39
CA ILE A 112 4.25 -5.81 7.17
C ILE A 112 4.19 -6.73 5.94
N ARG A 113 3.49 -6.27 4.90
CA ARG A 113 3.55 -6.84 3.55
C ARG A 113 3.95 -5.74 2.58
N SER A 114 5.11 -5.86 1.96
CA SER A 114 5.58 -4.91 0.94
C SER A 114 5.70 -5.57 -0.43
N TYR A 115 5.29 -4.84 -1.45
CA TYR A 115 5.26 -5.27 -2.85
C TYR A 115 6.01 -4.25 -3.70
N TYR A 116 6.88 -4.71 -4.60
CA TYR A 116 7.75 -3.84 -5.41
C TYR A 116 7.64 -4.15 -6.91
N VAL A 117 7.86 -3.13 -7.73
CA VAL A 117 8.01 -3.24 -9.19
C VAL A 117 9.11 -2.29 -9.68
N PRO A 118 10.30 -2.80 -10.05
CA PRO A 118 10.91 -4.06 -9.61
C PRO A 118 11.41 -3.96 -8.16
N LEU A 119 11.68 -5.11 -7.51
CA LEU A 119 12.47 -5.14 -6.28
C LEU A 119 13.97 -5.05 -6.62
N ASN A 120 14.61 -3.95 -6.25
CA ASN A 120 16.05 -3.75 -6.42
C ASN A 120 16.74 -3.43 -5.07
N ASP A 121 18.07 -3.35 -5.09
CA ASP A 121 18.88 -3.12 -3.88
C ASP A 121 18.59 -1.77 -3.21
N GLU A 122 18.29 -0.73 -3.99
CA GLU A 122 17.91 0.59 -3.48
C GLU A 122 16.60 0.52 -2.69
N ALA A 123 15.58 -0.12 -3.26
CA ALA A 123 14.30 -0.34 -2.61
C ALA A 123 14.46 -1.13 -1.31
N MET A 124 15.31 -2.16 -1.32
CA MET A 124 15.59 -2.97 -0.13
C MET A 124 16.30 -2.14 0.94
N LYS A 125 17.32 -1.35 0.57
CA LYS A 125 18.04 -0.47 1.50
C LYS A 125 17.13 0.58 2.12
N ALA A 126 16.30 1.24 1.33
CA ALA A 126 15.34 2.24 1.83
C ALA A 126 14.29 1.64 2.74
N MET A 127 13.79 0.44 2.43
CA MET A 127 12.85 -0.28 3.29
C MET A 127 13.50 -0.65 4.63
N VAL A 128 14.66 -1.30 4.60
CA VAL A 128 15.40 -1.68 5.82
C VAL A 128 15.76 -0.45 6.65
N ARG A 129 16.18 0.64 6.00
CA ARG A 129 16.43 1.93 6.65
C ARG A 129 15.20 2.41 7.43
N ASN A 130 14.04 2.53 6.78
CA ASN A 130 12.84 3.02 7.46
C ASN A 130 12.36 2.11 8.58
N ILE A 131 12.47 0.80 8.38
CA ILE A 131 12.13 -0.18 9.41
C ILE A 131 13.07 -0.07 10.63
N ASN A 132 14.36 0.16 10.41
CA ASN A 132 15.37 0.19 11.47
C ASN A 132 15.52 1.56 12.15
N ILE A 133 14.88 2.62 11.65
CA ILE A 133 14.92 3.92 12.30
C ILE A 133 13.95 3.94 13.48
N ASN A 134 14.47 4.29 14.67
CA ASN A 134 13.72 4.41 15.93
C ASN A 134 12.46 5.29 15.85
N LYS A 135 12.37 6.20 14.87
CA LYS A 135 11.17 7.01 14.60
C LYS A 135 9.92 6.15 14.41
N TYR A 136 10.03 5.03 13.69
CA TYR A 136 8.86 4.21 13.34
C TYR A 136 8.73 3.01 14.27
N MET A 137 9.82 2.36 14.66
CA MET A 137 9.76 1.08 15.39
C MET A 137 10.79 1.01 16.52
N PRO A 138 10.62 1.78 17.60
CA PRO A 138 11.60 1.81 18.68
C PRO A 138 11.60 0.54 19.54
N ASP A 139 10.45 -0.13 19.70
CA ASP A 139 10.24 -1.01 20.87
C ASP A 139 9.85 -2.47 20.54
N HIS A 140 9.66 -2.86 19.27
CA HIS A 140 9.24 -4.22 18.93
C HIS A 140 9.71 -4.71 17.56
N GLN A 141 9.80 -6.03 17.43
CA GLN A 141 10.03 -6.72 16.16
C GLN A 141 8.70 -7.12 15.52
N ARG A 142 8.66 -7.13 14.19
CA ARG A 142 7.47 -7.36 13.37
C ARG A 142 7.77 -8.50 12.40
N ILE A 143 6.72 -9.21 12.01
CA ILE A 143 6.83 -10.14 10.89
C ILE A 143 6.78 -9.34 9.58
N TRP A 144 7.65 -9.68 8.64
CA TRP A 144 7.75 -8.99 7.36
C TRP A 144 7.76 -9.99 6.21
N THR A 145 6.86 -9.78 5.25
CA THR A 145 6.87 -10.46 3.96
C THR A 145 7.15 -9.43 2.87
N VAL A 146 8.09 -9.75 1.99
CA VAL A 146 8.47 -8.93 0.83
C VAL A 146 8.33 -9.75 -0.45
N LEU A 147 7.70 -9.17 -1.47
CA LEU A 147 7.52 -9.78 -2.78
C LEU A 147 7.83 -8.77 -3.89
N SER A 148 8.54 -9.22 -4.92
CA SER A 148 8.52 -8.53 -6.21
C SER A 148 7.26 -8.97 -6.97
N VAL A 149 6.52 -8.03 -7.54
CA VAL A 149 5.33 -8.31 -8.34
C VAL A 149 5.51 -7.80 -9.77
N VAL A 150 4.68 -8.26 -10.68
CA VAL A 150 4.62 -7.72 -12.04
C VAL A 150 3.63 -6.56 -12.02
N ALA A 151 4.04 -5.38 -12.49
CA ALA A 151 3.08 -4.30 -12.72
C ALA A 151 2.04 -4.78 -13.71
N HIS A 152 0.77 -4.53 -13.40
CA HIS A 152 -0.24 -4.56 -14.44
C HIS A 152 -0.18 -3.26 -15.24
N ASP A 153 0.87 -3.16 -16.05
CA ASP A 153 0.90 -2.27 -17.18
C ASP A 153 0.93 -3.17 -18.42
N PRO A 154 -0.16 -3.25 -19.20
CA PRO A 154 -0.20 -4.03 -20.43
C PRO A 154 0.98 -3.73 -21.36
N GLU A 155 1.50 -2.49 -21.35
CA GLU A 155 2.64 -2.08 -22.15
C GLU A 155 3.98 -2.47 -21.54
N ALA A 156 4.18 -2.33 -20.22
CA ALA A 156 5.39 -2.83 -19.57
C ALA A 156 5.50 -4.36 -19.62
N ALA A 157 4.37 -5.07 -19.56
CA ALA A 157 4.34 -6.52 -19.75
C ALA A 157 4.71 -6.93 -21.18
N ALA A 158 4.45 -6.08 -22.18
CA ALA A 158 4.89 -6.28 -23.56
C ALA A 158 6.41 -6.04 -23.71
N ARG A 159 6.93 -4.92 -23.17
CA ARG A 159 8.37 -4.60 -23.18
C ARG A 159 9.22 -5.70 -22.51
N ALA A 160 8.79 -6.21 -21.36
CA ALA A 160 9.49 -7.27 -20.64
C ALA A 160 9.46 -8.65 -21.35
N ARG A 161 8.55 -8.86 -22.32
CA ARG A 161 8.53 -10.07 -23.17
C ARG A 161 9.50 -9.95 -24.33
N GLU A 162 9.68 -8.77 -24.90
CA GLU A 162 10.67 -8.52 -25.95
C GLU A 162 12.10 -8.65 -25.43
N GLU A 163 12.39 -8.14 -24.23
CA GLU A 163 13.72 -8.24 -23.61
C GLU A 163 14.13 -9.67 -23.21
N ARG A 164 13.18 -10.61 -23.11
CA ARG A 164 13.44 -12.03 -22.80
C ARG A 164 13.48 -12.93 -24.04
N GLY A 165 13.22 -12.36 -25.22
CA GLY A 165 13.13 -13.07 -26.50
C GLY A 165 14.27 -12.80 -27.48
N GLY A 166 15.31 -12.05 -27.07
CA GLY A 166 16.56 -11.87 -27.82
C GLY A 166 17.72 -12.59 -27.14
#